data_AF-A0A5J4Q538-F1
#
_entry.id   AF-A0A5J4Q538-F1
#
_cell.length_a   1.000
_cell.length_b   1.000
_cell.length_c   1.000
_cell.angle_alpha   90.00
_cell.angle_beta   90.00
_cell.angle_gamma   90.00
#
_symmetry.space_group_name_H-M   'P 1'
#
loop_
_entity.id
_entity.type
_entity.pdbx_description
1 polymer ?
#
loop_
_entity_poly.entity_id
_entity_poly.type
_entity_poly.pdbx_seq_one_letter_code
_entity_poly.pdbx_strand_id
1 'polypeptide(L)'
;MKEKELFNNKTKDLLYQCQSGELGLYNVIHEHDACGVGMLVNIHGGKSHDIVESALKVLENMRHRGAEGADNKTGDGAGIMLQIPHEFILLQGIPVPEKGTYGTGLMFLPKNKEEQDVILSIIIEEIEREGLMLMHLRNVPVNSDVLGQDARASEPDIKQMFITGFAEIKAADRKLYIIRKRIENRVTNLPIGGKKDFYIVSLSTKSIIYKG
;
A
#
# COMPACT_ATOMS: atom_id res chain seq x y z
N MET A 1 40.27 -23.74 -40.30
CA MET A 1 39.04 -23.59 -39.48
C MET A 1 39.44 -22.98 -38.15
N LYS A 2 38.99 -21.76 -37.87
CA LYS A 2 39.25 -21.03 -36.62
C LYS A 2 38.06 -21.25 -35.69
N GLU A 3 38.24 -21.98 -34.60
CA GLU A 3 37.31 -21.91 -33.47
C GLU A 3 37.70 -20.70 -32.62
N LYS A 4 36.83 -19.70 -32.59
CA LYS A 4 36.91 -18.57 -31.67
C LYS A 4 36.16 -18.97 -30.40
N GLU A 5 36.88 -19.24 -29.33
CA GLU A 5 36.35 -19.09 -27.97
C GLU A 5 36.13 -17.59 -27.70
N LEU A 6 34.94 -17.11 -28.08
CA LEU A 6 34.39 -15.87 -27.57
C LEU A 6 33.63 -16.24 -26.30
N PHE A 7 34.11 -15.76 -25.15
CA PHE A 7 33.46 -15.60 -23.83
C PHE A 7 34.42 -15.95 -22.68
N ASN A 8 35.63 -15.36 -22.70
CA ASN A 8 36.40 -15.17 -21.48
C ASN A 8 36.05 -13.80 -20.87
N ASN A 9 34.86 -13.69 -20.28
CA ASN A 9 34.54 -12.59 -19.38
C ASN A 9 34.82 -13.05 -17.96
N LYS A 10 36.11 -13.07 -17.57
CA LYS A 10 36.47 -12.84 -16.18
C LYS A 10 35.94 -11.46 -15.82
N THR A 11 34.74 -11.41 -15.26
CA THR A 11 34.19 -10.22 -14.61
C THR A 11 35.22 -9.83 -13.56
N LYS A 12 36.01 -8.78 -13.84
CA LYS A 12 36.71 -8.05 -12.80
C LYS A 12 35.60 -7.52 -11.89
N ASP A 13 35.56 -7.99 -10.66
CA ASP A 13 34.74 -7.42 -9.59
C ASP A 13 35.13 -5.95 -9.42
N LEU A 14 34.49 -5.09 -10.20
CA LEU A 14 34.52 -3.65 -10.01
C LEU A 14 33.46 -3.32 -8.96
N LEU A 15 33.82 -3.58 -7.71
CA LEU A 15 33.14 -3.06 -6.53
C LEU A 15 33.26 -1.53 -6.53
N TYR A 16 32.31 -0.87 -7.18
CA TYR A 16 32.01 0.54 -6.90
C TYR A 16 31.16 0.61 -5.63
N GLN A 17 31.80 0.45 -4.48
CA GLN A 17 31.21 0.81 -3.19
C GLN A 17 32.21 1.67 -2.41
N CYS A 18 31.69 2.78 -1.90
CA CYS A 18 32.40 3.73 -1.05
C CYS A 18 33.06 2.96 0.10
N GLN A 19 34.38 2.85 0.09
CA GLN A 19 35.15 2.24 1.17
C GLN A 19 35.11 3.18 2.39
N SER A 20 34.11 2.99 3.25
CA SER A 20 34.27 3.34 4.66
C SER A 20 35.27 2.34 5.24
N GLY A 21 36.47 2.81 5.60
CA GLY A 21 37.46 1.96 6.25
C GLY A 21 36.84 1.24 7.44
N GLU A 22 37.04 -0.08 7.50
CA GLU A 22 36.53 -0.92 8.59
C GLU A 22 37.04 -0.40 9.94
N LEU A 23 36.18 0.30 10.66
CA LEU A 23 36.37 0.73 12.04
C LEU A 23 35.36 0.00 12.91
N GLY A 24 35.69 -1.23 13.33
CA GLY A 24 34.92 -1.99 14.31
C GLY A 24 34.96 -3.50 14.12
N LEU A 25 34.33 -4.23 15.04
CA LEU A 25 34.09 -5.69 14.96
C LEU A 25 32.98 -6.07 13.95
N TYR A 26 32.36 -5.09 13.30
CA TYR A 26 31.30 -5.29 12.32
C TYR A 26 31.89 -5.69 10.97
N ASN A 27 31.42 -6.82 10.43
CA ASN A 27 31.78 -7.28 9.08
C ASN A 27 30.54 -7.20 8.18
N VAL A 28 30.62 -6.35 7.15
CA VAL A 28 29.54 -6.08 6.19
C VAL A 28 29.03 -7.35 5.48
N ILE A 29 29.86 -8.40 5.38
CA ILE A 29 29.50 -9.67 4.74
C ILE A 29 28.40 -10.42 5.52
N HIS A 30 28.23 -10.12 6.81
CA HIS A 30 27.17 -10.70 7.65
C HIS A 30 25.90 -9.84 7.72
N GLU A 31 25.80 -8.77 6.92
CA GLU A 31 24.59 -7.97 6.83
C GLU A 31 23.51 -8.74 6.05
N HIS A 32 22.39 -9.02 6.70
CA HIS A 32 21.24 -9.70 6.09
C HIS A 32 20.01 -8.81 6.20
N ASP A 33 19.49 -8.41 5.04
CA ASP A 33 18.27 -7.62 4.93
C ASP A 33 17.05 -8.49 5.32
N ALA A 34 16.34 -8.10 6.37
CA ALA A 34 15.36 -8.95 7.02
C ALA A 34 13.97 -8.97 6.34
N CYS A 35 13.66 -8.13 5.35
CA CYS A 35 12.30 -8.09 4.79
C CYS A 35 12.05 -9.16 3.70
N GLY A 36 10.92 -9.86 3.80
CA GLY A 36 10.43 -10.79 2.77
C GLY A 36 9.47 -10.12 1.79
N VAL A 37 9.67 -10.32 0.48
CA VAL A 37 8.77 -9.84 -0.57
C VAL A 37 8.43 -11.00 -1.52
N GLY A 38 7.17 -11.11 -1.90
CA GLY A 38 6.68 -12.11 -2.85
C GLY A 38 5.74 -11.51 -3.89
N MET A 39 5.69 -12.11 -5.07
CA MET A 39 4.77 -11.73 -6.14
C MET A 39 4.18 -12.99 -6.77
N LEU A 40 2.85 -13.02 -6.86
CA LEU A 40 2.11 -14.09 -7.52
C LEU A 40 1.36 -13.51 -8.72
N VAL A 41 1.47 -14.19 -9.86
CA VAL A 41 0.81 -13.79 -11.11
C VAL A 41 0.23 -15.01 -11.79
N ASN A 42 -1.03 -14.91 -12.21
CA ASN A 42 -1.60 -15.86 -13.16
C ASN A 42 -1.20 -15.45 -14.58
N ILE A 43 -0.31 -16.22 -15.22
CA ILE A 43 0.21 -15.94 -16.57
C ILE A 43 -0.88 -15.97 -17.66
N HIS A 44 -2.00 -16.65 -17.41
CA HIS A 44 -3.13 -16.72 -18.32
C HIS A 44 -4.16 -15.61 -18.08
N GLY A 45 -3.93 -14.74 -17.09
CA GLY A 45 -4.82 -13.61 -16.78
C GLY A 45 -6.12 -13.98 -16.08
N GLY A 46 -6.30 -15.25 -15.68
CA GLY A 46 -7.46 -15.69 -14.92
C GLY A 46 -7.50 -15.07 -13.52
N LYS A 47 -8.63 -14.45 -13.16
CA LYS A 47 -8.87 -13.97 -11.80
C LYS A 47 -9.47 -15.11 -10.98
N SER A 48 -8.87 -15.38 -9.82
CA SER A 48 -9.40 -16.34 -8.85
C SER A 48 -9.15 -15.81 -7.45
N HIS A 49 -9.95 -16.25 -6.47
CA HIS A 49 -9.65 -16.03 -5.06
C HIS A 49 -8.41 -16.84 -4.62
N ASP A 50 -8.13 -17.97 -5.27
CA ASP A 50 -7.01 -18.86 -4.92
C ASP A 50 -5.65 -18.14 -4.96
N ILE A 51 -5.47 -17.14 -5.84
CA ILE A 51 -4.23 -16.36 -5.91
C ILE A 51 -4.05 -15.47 -4.68
N VAL A 52 -5.16 -14.98 -4.10
CA VAL A 52 -5.16 -14.19 -2.87
C VAL A 52 -4.83 -15.10 -1.69
N GLU A 53 -5.46 -16.27 -1.59
CA GLU A 53 -5.14 -17.26 -0.56
C GLU A 53 -3.66 -17.70 -0.62
N SER A 54 -3.16 -17.96 -1.83
CA SER A 54 -1.76 -18.32 -2.06
C SER A 54 -0.80 -17.19 -1.63
N ALA A 55 -1.16 -15.93 -1.90
CA ALA A 55 -0.36 -14.78 -1.47
C ALA A 55 -0.34 -14.63 0.06
N LEU A 56 -1.47 -14.87 0.73
CA LEU A 56 -1.53 -14.89 2.20
C LEU A 56 -0.67 -16.03 2.77
N LYS A 57 -0.69 -17.22 2.16
CA LYS A 57 0.17 -18.34 2.56
C LYS A 57 1.65 -18.00 2.44
N VAL A 58 2.03 -17.28 1.39
CA VAL A 58 3.40 -16.79 1.21
C VAL A 58 3.79 -15.81 2.32
N LEU A 59 2.90 -14.89 2.71
CA LEU A 59 3.13 -13.99 3.85
C LEU A 59 3.31 -14.75 5.17
N GLU A 60 2.47 -15.74 5.46
CA GLU A 60 2.60 -16.60 6.64
C GLU A 60 3.96 -17.29 6.69
N ASN A 61 4.41 -17.83 5.55
CA ASN A 61 5.69 -18.51 5.46
C ASN A 61 6.88 -17.56 5.60
N MET A 62 6.70 -16.25 5.39
CA MET A 62 7.73 -15.23 5.59
C MET A 62 7.80 -14.68 7.02
N ARG A 63 6.97 -15.17 7.95
CA ARG A 63 6.98 -14.73 9.36
C ARG A 63 8.35 -14.81 10.02
N HIS A 64 9.15 -15.84 9.72
CA HIS A 64 10.50 -16.02 10.26
C HIS A 64 11.49 -14.91 9.86
N ARG A 65 11.11 -14.05 8.91
CA ARG A 65 11.87 -12.89 8.46
C ARG A 65 11.33 -11.57 9.02
N GLY A 66 10.10 -11.55 9.55
CA GLY A 66 9.53 -10.36 10.17
C GLY A 66 10.06 -10.15 11.57
N ALA A 67 10.22 -8.89 11.99
CA ALA A 67 10.40 -8.59 13.39
C ALA A 67 9.07 -8.70 14.13
N GLU A 68 9.12 -9.22 15.34
CA GLU A 68 7.97 -9.43 16.22
C GLU A 68 8.23 -8.69 17.54
N GLY A 69 7.22 -7.99 18.02
CA GLY A 69 7.23 -7.28 19.29
C GLY A 69 7.26 -8.22 20.49
N ALA A 70 7.52 -7.66 21.67
CA ALA A 70 7.64 -8.44 22.90
C ALA A 70 6.35 -9.19 23.30
N ASP A 71 5.20 -8.78 22.78
CA ASP A 71 3.89 -9.38 23.06
C ASP A 71 3.55 -10.60 22.18
N ASN A 72 4.46 -11.02 21.29
CA ASN A 72 4.28 -12.10 20.31
C ASN A 72 3.01 -11.97 19.44
N LYS A 73 2.52 -10.73 19.26
CA LYS A 73 1.33 -10.41 18.46
C LYS A 73 1.56 -9.20 17.57
N THR A 74 2.28 -8.21 18.07
CA THR A 74 2.68 -7.03 17.30
C THR A 74 3.81 -7.44 16.36
N GLY A 75 3.68 -7.11 15.08
CA GLY A 75 4.75 -7.18 14.11
C GLY A 75 5.04 -5.81 13.52
N ASP A 76 6.17 -5.65 12.84
CA ASP A 76 6.55 -4.38 12.22
C ASP A 76 5.63 -3.95 11.07
N GLY A 77 4.99 -4.93 10.42
CA GLY A 77 3.95 -4.70 9.42
C GLY A 77 3.91 -5.77 8.34
N ALA A 78 2.72 -5.96 7.76
CA ALA A 78 2.50 -6.83 6.62
C ALA A 78 1.55 -6.15 5.62
N GLY A 79 1.59 -6.59 4.37
CA GLY A 79 0.68 -6.04 3.37
C GLY A 79 0.59 -6.86 2.10
N ILE A 80 -0.51 -6.66 1.40
CA ILE A 80 -0.81 -7.26 0.12
C ILE A 80 -1.33 -6.19 -0.84
N MET A 81 -0.75 -6.16 -2.04
CA MET A 81 -1.22 -5.34 -3.14
C MET A 81 -1.96 -6.22 -4.14
N LEU A 82 -3.18 -5.84 -4.47
CA LEU A 82 -4.06 -6.58 -5.37
C LEU A 82 -4.57 -5.68 -6.48
N GLN A 83 -5.06 -6.29 -7.56
CA GLN A 83 -5.95 -5.58 -8.48
C GLN A 83 -7.27 -5.28 -7.78
N ILE A 84 -7.92 -4.17 -8.15
CA ILE A 84 -9.21 -3.80 -7.56
C ILE A 84 -10.24 -4.91 -7.84
N PRO A 85 -10.80 -5.53 -6.78
CA PRO A 85 -11.72 -6.66 -6.91
C PRO A 85 -13.14 -6.14 -7.17
N HIS A 86 -13.41 -5.69 -8.41
CA HIS A 86 -14.68 -5.06 -8.79
C HIS A 86 -15.92 -5.91 -8.46
N GLU A 87 -15.88 -7.21 -8.73
CA GLU A 87 -16.99 -8.14 -8.44
C GLU A 87 -17.25 -8.22 -6.93
N PHE A 88 -16.20 -8.27 -6.11
CA PHE A 88 -16.34 -8.26 -4.65
C PHE A 88 -16.97 -6.95 -4.15
N ILE A 89 -16.57 -5.80 -4.69
CA ILE A 89 -17.13 -4.49 -4.30
C ILE A 89 -18.64 -4.42 -4.59
N LEU A 90 -19.08 -4.94 -5.74
CA LEU A 90 -20.50 -5.03 -6.08
C LEU A 90 -21.25 -5.97 -5.14
N LEU A 91 -20.67 -7.13 -4.80
CA LEU A 91 -21.25 -8.09 -3.84
C LEU A 91 -21.40 -7.49 -2.43
N GLN A 92 -20.56 -6.52 -2.06
CA GLN A 92 -20.69 -5.78 -0.80
C GLN A 92 -21.82 -4.72 -0.83
N GLY A 93 -22.54 -4.58 -1.96
CA GLY A 93 -23.67 -3.66 -2.10
C GLY A 93 -23.27 -2.23 -2.46
N ILE A 94 -22.04 -2.00 -2.94
CA ILE A 94 -21.56 -0.67 -3.32
C ILE A 94 -21.78 -0.49 -4.84
N PRO A 95 -22.66 0.43 -5.28
CA PRO A 95 -23.05 0.58 -6.68
C PRO A 95 -21.98 1.34 -7.49
N VAL A 96 -20.80 0.73 -7.64
CA VAL A 96 -19.71 1.31 -8.43
C VAL A 96 -19.98 1.24 -9.94
N PRO A 97 -19.52 2.23 -10.72
CA PRO A 97 -19.50 2.16 -12.18
C PRO A 97 -18.66 1.00 -12.72
N GLU A 98 -18.61 0.87 -14.04
CA GLU A 98 -17.82 -0.15 -14.73
C GLU A 98 -16.35 -0.16 -14.27
N LYS A 99 -15.75 -1.35 -14.24
CA LYS A 99 -14.34 -1.53 -13.86
C LYS A 99 -13.44 -0.57 -14.65
N GLY A 100 -12.60 0.18 -13.93
CA GLY A 100 -11.64 1.12 -14.50
C GLY A 100 -12.18 2.53 -14.74
N THR A 101 -13.49 2.76 -14.54
CA THR A 101 -14.11 4.10 -14.64
C THR A 101 -14.27 4.80 -13.29
N TYR A 102 -13.83 4.15 -12.20
CA TYR A 102 -13.79 4.70 -10.86
C TYR A 102 -12.41 4.47 -10.21
N GLY A 103 -12.06 5.37 -9.30
CA GLY A 103 -10.89 5.24 -8.44
C GLY A 103 -11.32 4.72 -7.07
N THR A 104 -10.52 3.84 -6.46
CA THR A 104 -10.71 3.46 -5.06
C THR A 104 -9.38 3.33 -4.35
N GLY A 105 -9.46 3.41 -3.03
CA GLY A 105 -8.28 3.51 -2.19
C GLY A 105 -8.61 3.37 -0.73
N LEU A 106 -7.66 2.83 0.04
CA LEU A 106 -7.73 2.84 1.49
C LEU A 106 -7.04 4.07 2.05
N MET A 107 -7.59 4.60 3.12
CA MET A 107 -7.00 5.66 3.91
C MET A 107 -7.09 5.33 5.39
N PHE A 108 -6.06 5.72 6.11
CA PHE A 108 -5.98 5.74 7.55
C PHE A 108 -6.37 7.12 8.03
N LEU A 109 -7.25 7.16 9.02
CA LEU A 109 -7.75 8.36 9.65
C LEU A 109 -7.48 8.31 11.16
N PRO A 110 -7.32 9.47 11.82
CA PRO A 110 -7.27 9.52 13.28
C PRO A 110 -8.58 9.01 13.88
N LYS A 111 -8.56 8.49 15.11
CA LYS A 111 -9.79 7.99 15.80
C LYS A 111 -10.74 9.12 16.21
N ASN A 112 -10.25 10.36 16.34
CA ASN A 112 -11.05 11.50 16.74
C ASN A 112 -11.99 11.93 15.60
N LYS A 113 -13.30 11.85 15.82
CA LYS A 113 -14.36 12.19 14.85
C LYS A 113 -14.27 13.62 14.31
N GLU A 114 -13.98 14.61 15.15
CA GLU A 114 -13.89 16.01 14.72
C GLU A 114 -12.70 16.22 13.76
N GLU A 115 -11.56 15.58 14.06
CA GLU A 115 -10.40 15.60 13.17
C GLU A 115 -10.67 14.83 11.87
N GLN A 116 -11.40 13.71 11.94
CA GLN A 116 -11.84 12.98 10.74
C GLN A 116 -12.69 13.87 9.84
N ASP A 117 -13.68 14.57 10.40
CA ASP A 117 -14.59 15.41 9.62
C ASP A 117 -13.83 16.52 8.89
N VAL A 118 -12.87 17.18 9.56
CA VAL A 118 -11.99 18.18 8.94
C VAL A 118 -11.18 17.58 7.78
N ILE A 119 -10.59 16.40 7.96
CA ILE A 119 -9.82 15.72 6.91
C ILE A 119 -10.73 15.31 5.75
N LEU A 120 -11.92 14.78 6.03
CA LEU A 120 -12.90 14.38 5.01
C LEU A 120 -13.40 15.58 4.21
N SER A 121 -13.61 16.74 4.83
CA SER A 121 -13.93 17.97 4.10
C SER A 121 -12.83 18.36 3.12
N ILE A 122 -11.56 18.27 3.52
CA ILE A 122 -10.42 18.56 2.62
C ILE A 122 -10.36 17.56 1.47
N ILE A 123 -10.62 16.28 1.74
CA ILE A 123 -10.68 15.24 0.71
C ILE A 123 -11.75 15.59 -0.33
N ILE A 124 -12.97 15.92 0.11
CA ILE A 124 -14.08 16.30 -0.77
C ILE A 124 -13.70 17.52 -1.61
N GLU A 125 -13.19 18.59 -0.99
CA GLU A 125 -12.78 19.81 -1.69
C GLU A 125 -11.73 19.57 -2.77
N GLU A 126 -10.69 18.76 -2.50
CA GLU A 126 -9.65 18.47 -3.49
C GLU A 126 -10.14 17.57 -4.63
N ILE A 127 -11.09 16.68 -4.36
CA ILE A 127 -11.74 15.85 -5.38
C ILE A 127 -12.61 16.72 -6.30
N GLU A 128 -13.44 17.57 -5.71
CA GLU A 128 -14.32 18.48 -6.46
C GLU A 128 -13.53 19.51 -7.29
N ARG A 129 -12.39 19.99 -6.76
CA ARG A 129 -11.49 20.89 -7.49
C ARG A 129 -10.97 20.29 -8.81
N GLU A 130 -10.81 18.97 -8.89
CA GLU A 130 -10.40 18.26 -10.10
C GLU A 130 -11.58 17.85 -11.00
N GLY A 131 -12.80 18.30 -10.65
CA GLY A 131 -14.04 18.02 -11.36
C GLY A 131 -14.55 16.58 -11.16
N LEU A 132 -14.16 15.93 -10.07
CA LEU A 132 -14.55 14.57 -9.73
C LEU A 132 -15.55 14.58 -8.57
N MET A 133 -16.12 13.41 -8.27
CA MET A 133 -17.09 13.24 -7.18
C MET A 133 -16.66 12.12 -6.24
N LEU A 134 -16.73 12.38 -4.93
CA LEU A 134 -16.65 11.33 -3.92
C LEU A 134 -18.01 10.61 -3.84
N MET A 135 -18.10 9.44 -4.46
CA MET A 135 -19.34 8.68 -4.60
C MET A 135 -19.76 8.00 -3.28
N HIS A 136 -18.79 7.39 -2.60
CA HIS A 136 -19.07 6.58 -1.43
C HIS A 136 -17.86 6.49 -0.51
N LEU A 137 -18.13 6.38 0.80
CA LEU A 137 -17.16 6.08 1.84
C LEU A 137 -17.62 4.81 2.57
N ARG A 138 -16.75 3.80 2.57
CA ARG A 138 -17.01 2.51 3.20
C ARG A 138 -16.09 2.34 4.41
N ASN A 139 -16.65 1.99 5.55
CA ASN A 139 -15.84 1.54 6.70
C ASN A 139 -15.31 0.14 6.40
N VAL A 140 -13.99 -0.06 6.50
CA VAL A 140 -13.39 -1.36 6.21
C VAL A 140 -13.62 -2.29 7.41
N PRO A 141 -14.20 -3.48 7.22
CA PRO A 141 -14.36 -4.42 8.32
C PRO A 141 -12.99 -4.92 8.79
N VAL A 142 -12.72 -4.77 10.09
CA VAL A 142 -11.48 -5.20 10.75
C VAL A 142 -11.81 -5.97 12.02
N ASN A 143 -10.90 -6.84 12.45
CA ASN A 143 -10.96 -7.51 13.75
C ASN A 143 -9.78 -7.07 14.60
N SER A 144 -9.98 -6.07 15.46
CA SER A 144 -8.93 -5.49 16.29
C SER A 144 -8.47 -6.39 17.45
N ASP A 145 -9.15 -7.51 17.71
CA ASP A 145 -8.81 -8.44 18.80
C ASP A 145 -7.60 -9.33 18.48
N VAL A 146 -7.20 -9.41 17.21
CA VAL A 146 -5.99 -10.11 16.79
C VAL A 146 -4.72 -9.28 17.03
N LEU A 147 -4.86 -7.97 17.22
CA LEU A 147 -3.73 -7.05 17.37
C LEU A 147 -3.10 -7.16 18.77
N GLY A 148 -1.78 -7.00 18.81
CA GLY A 148 -1.03 -6.78 20.03
C GLY A 148 -1.35 -5.43 20.68
N GLN A 149 -0.88 -5.21 21.91
CA GLN A 149 -1.24 -4.00 22.67
C GLN A 149 -0.73 -2.73 21.99
N ASP A 150 0.51 -2.76 21.51
CA ASP A 150 1.15 -1.62 20.87
C ASP A 150 0.51 -1.33 19.50
N ALA A 151 0.29 -2.36 18.68
CA ALA A 151 -0.42 -2.23 17.40
C ALA A 151 -1.85 -1.71 17.57
N ARG A 152 -2.58 -2.15 18.61
CA ARG A 152 -3.96 -1.70 18.89
C ARG A 152 -4.01 -0.24 19.35
N ALA A 153 -2.97 0.23 20.05
CA ALA A 153 -2.87 1.61 20.48
C ALA A 153 -2.69 2.57 19.29
N SER A 154 -1.94 2.16 18.25
CA SER A 154 -1.67 2.93 17.03
C SER A 154 -2.62 2.62 15.86
N GLU A 155 -3.54 1.66 16.01
CA GLU A 155 -4.52 1.27 14.99
C GLU A 155 -5.31 2.50 14.47
N PRO A 156 -5.28 2.82 13.17
CA PRO A 156 -6.07 3.92 12.62
C PRO A 156 -7.52 3.50 12.35
N ASP A 157 -8.41 4.49 12.15
CA ASP A 157 -9.71 4.21 11.54
C ASP A 157 -9.54 4.04 10.03
N ILE A 158 -9.88 2.88 9.50
CA ILE A 158 -9.62 2.51 8.10
C ILE A 158 -10.89 2.69 7.27
N LYS A 159 -10.82 3.60 6.30
CA LYS A 159 -11.90 3.85 5.35
C LYS A 159 -11.46 3.60 3.92
N GLN A 160 -12.40 3.13 3.10
CA GLN A 160 -12.24 3.01 1.67
C GLN A 160 -13.08 4.08 0.98
N MET A 161 -12.45 4.87 0.11
CA MET A 161 -13.13 5.88 -0.70
C MET A 161 -13.35 5.41 -2.13
N PHE A 162 -14.41 5.91 -2.75
CA PHE A 162 -14.75 5.66 -4.15
C PHE A 162 -14.97 6.99 -4.88
N ILE A 163 -14.18 7.21 -5.93
CA ILE A 163 -14.18 8.46 -6.70
C ILE A 163 -14.63 8.18 -8.13
N THR A 164 -15.52 9.00 -8.65
CA THR A 164 -16.10 8.88 -10.01
C THR A 164 -16.07 10.22 -10.75
N GLY A 165 -16.56 10.24 -11.99
CA GLY A 165 -16.64 11.47 -12.80
C GLY A 165 -15.43 11.71 -13.72
N PHE A 166 -14.62 10.69 -13.99
CA PHE A 166 -13.47 10.83 -14.88
C PHE A 166 -13.92 11.05 -16.33
N ALA A 167 -13.61 12.22 -16.89
CA ALA A 167 -13.83 12.51 -18.30
C ALA A 167 -12.93 11.66 -19.22
N GLU A 168 -11.68 11.41 -18.82
CA GLU A 168 -10.73 10.59 -19.56
C GLU A 168 -10.10 9.52 -18.64
N ILE A 169 -10.41 8.26 -18.93
CA ILE A 169 -9.96 7.11 -18.12
C ILE A 169 -8.43 6.98 -18.12
N LYS A 170 -7.76 7.28 -19.24
CA LYS A 170 -6.30 7.19 -19.35
C LYS A 170 -5.58 8.17 -18.41
N ALA A 171 -6.21 9.31 -18.12
CA ALA A 171 -5.69 10.32 -17.21
C ALA A 171 -6.10 10.11 -15.75
N ALA A 172 -6.99 9.13 -15.47
CA ALA A 172 -7.59 8.95 -14.15
C ALA A 172 -6.56 8.69 -13.04
N ASP A 173 -5.63 7.75 -13.23
CA ASP A 173 -4.59 7.46 -12.23
C ASP A 173 -3.69 8.69 -11.96
N ARG A 174 -3.39 9.49 -12.99
CA ARG A 174 -2.61 10.72 -12.83
C ARG A 174 -3.37 11.77 -12.02
N LYS A 175 -4.67 11.96 -12.27
CA LYS A 175 -5.53 12.86 -11.49
C LYS A 175 -5.60 12.40 -10.03
N LEU A 176 -5.85 11.11 -9.79
CA LEU A 176 -5.88 10.51 -8.46
C LEU A 176 -4.56 10.71 -7.71
N TYR A 177 -3.43 10.57 -8.39
CA TYR A 177 -2.12 10.86 -7.80
C TYR A 177 -1.99 12.33 -7.36
N ILE A 178 -2.39 13.27 -8.22
CA ILE A 178 -2.35 14.71 -7.89
C ILE A 178 -3.24 15.01 -6.68
N ILE A 179 -4.48 14.49 -6.68
CA ILE A 179 -5.44 14.64 -5.57
C ILE A 179 -4.83 14.10 -4.28
N ARG A 180 -4.29 12.89 -4.30
CA ARG A 180 -3.59 12.28 -3.16
C ARG A 180 -2.49 13.20 -2.62
N LYS A 181 -1.59 13.69 -3.49
CA LYS A 181 -0.47 14.56 -3.06
C LYS A 181 -0.97 15.88 -2.47
N ARG A 182 -2.04 16.47 -3.02
CA ARG A 182 -2.61 17.71 -2.49
C ARG A 182 -3.27 17.50 -1.14
N ILE A 183 -4.04 16.43 -0.97
CA ILE A 183 -4.64 16.07 0.32
C ILE A 183 -3.55 15.86 1.37
N GLU A 184 -2.55 15.02 1.08
CA GLU A 184 -1.42 14.77 1.98
C GLU A 184 -0.73 16.08 2.42
N ASN A 185 -0.46 16.98 1.46
CA ASN A 185 0.17 18.27 1.74
C ASN A 185 -0.72 19.17 2.60
N ARG A 186 -2.03 19.24 2.31
CA ARG A 186 -2.97 20.07 3.09
C ARG A 186 -3.10 19.55 4.52
N VAL A 187 -3.31 18.25 4.70
CA VAL A 187 -3.48 17.63 6.03
C VAL A 187 -2.22 17.77 6.88
N THR A 188 -1.03 17.60 6.29
CA THR A 188 0.26 17.78 7.01
C THR A 188 0.40 19.18 7.61
N ASN A 189 -0.12 20.20 6.93
CA ASN A 189 -0.05 21.60 7.34
C ASN A 189 -1.19 22.03 8.28
N LEU A 190 -2.13 21.15 8.62
CA LEU A 190 -3.21 21.48 9.57
C LEU A 190 -2.68 21.62 11.00
N PRO A 191 -3.31 22.48 11.82
CA PRO A 191 -3.03 22.59 13.25
C PRO A 191 -3.85 21.57 14.08
N ILE A 192 -3.93 20.31 13.63
CA ILE A 192 -4.62 19.22 14.36
C ILE A 192 -3.60 18.20 14.87
N GLY A 193 -3.95 17.49 15.95
CA GLY A 193 -3.05 16.52 16.61
C GLY A 193 -2.90 15.24 15.81
N GLY A 194 -4.01 14.65 15.38
CA GLY A 194 -4.06 13.37 14.66
C GLY A 194 -3.63 13.41 13.19
N LYS A 195 -3.04 14.51 12.71
CA LYS A 195 -2.51 14.60 11.34
C LYS A 195 -1.40 13.59 11.02
N LYS A 196 -0.69 13.10 12.05
CA LYS A 196 0.34 12.06 11.91
C LYS A 196 -0.26 10.68 11.65
N ASP A 197 -1.53 10.49 12.04
CA ASP A 197 -2.25 9.22 11.88
C ASP A 197 -2.96 9.16 10.52
N PHE A 198 -2.99 10.28 9.78
CA PHE A 198 -3.56 10.34 8.45
C PHE A 198 -2.59 9.81 7.39
N TYR A 199 -3.05 8.86 6.58
CA TYR A 199 -2.27 8.34 5.47
C TYR A 199 -3.16 7.74 4.37
N ILE A 200 -2.93 8.13 3.11
CA ILE A 200 -3.56 7.48 1.96
C ILE A 200 -2.71 6.29 1.54
N VAL A 201 -3.21 5.08 1.81
CA VAL A 201 -2.51 3.81 1.56
C VAL A 201 -2.40 3.53 0.07
N SER A 202 -3.52 3.63 -0.63
CA SER A 202 -3.58 3.50 -2.08
C SER A 202 -4.69 4.40 -2.60
N LEU A 203 -4.58 4.86 -3.85
CA LEU A 203 -5.66 5.52 -4.55
C LEU A 203 -5.41 5.36 -6.06
N SER A 204 -6.15 4.44 -6.69
CA SER A 204 -5.93 4.08 -8.10
C SER A 204 -7.22 3.54 -8.73
N THR A 205 -7.23 3.48 -10.06
CA THR A 205 -8.24 2.78 -10.87
C THR A 205 -7.91 1.31 -11.14
N LYS A 206 -6.71 0.84 -10.72
CA LYS A 206 -6.21 -0.51 -11.04
C LYS A 206 -5.87 -1.35 -9.82
N SER A 207 -5.20 -0.77 -8.82
CA SER A 207 -4.69 -1.49 -7.66
C SER A 207 -5.21 -0.94 -6.35
N ILE A 208 -5.25 -1.82 -5.35
CA ILE A 208 -5.57 -1.50 -3.96
C ILE A 208 -4.56 -2.21 -3.05
N ILE A 209 -4.18 -1.56 -1.97
CA ILE A 209 -3.23 -2.10 -0.99
C ILE A 209 -3.95 -2.27 0.34
N TYR A 210 -3.87 -3.47 0.90
CA TYR A 210 -4.24 -3.74 2.30
C TYR A 210 -2.95 -3.94 3.07
N LYS A 211 -2.69 -3.11 4.07
CA LYS A 211 -1.53 -3.21 4.94
C LYS A 211 -1.88 -2.80 6.36
N GLY A 212 -1.09 -3.24 7.32
CA GLY A 212 -1.22 -2.93 8.74
C GLY A 212 -0.02 -3.43 9.52
#